data_AF-A0A832X8X8-F1
#
_entry.id   AF-A0A832X8X8-F1
#
_cell.length_a   1.000
_cell.length_b   1.000
_cell.length_c   1.000
_cell.angle_alpha   90.00
_cell.angle_beta   90.00
_cell.angle_gamma   90.00
#
_symmetry.space_group_name_H-M   'P 1'
#
loop_
_entity.id
_entity.type
_entity.pdbx_description
1 polymer ?
#
loop_
_entity_poly.entity_id
_entity_poly.type
_entity_poly.pdbx_seq_one_letter_code
_entity_poly.pdbx_strand_id
1 'polypeptide(L)' 'MPPANKKKQGKVCRDCHRVVDGENCVICGTTNLSEDWSGYL' A
#
# COMPACT_ATOMS: atom_id res chain seq x y z
N MET A 1 -8.58 5.81 -24.56
CA MET A 1 -7.89 6.26 -23.33
C MET A 1 -8.77 5.86 -22.15
N PRO A 2 -8.51 4.74 -21.44
CA PRO A 2 -9.42 4.29 -20.40
C PRO A 2 -9.23 5.11 -19.09
N PRO A 3 -10.32 5.38 -18.35
CA PRO A 3 -10.30 6.21 -17.15
C PRO A 3 -9.97 5.34 -15.92
N ALA A 4 -8.84 5.58 -15.27
CA ALA A 4 -8.49 4.88 -14.03
C ALA A 4 -9.05 5.67 -12.83
N ASN A 5 -10.27 5.30 -12.43
CA ASN A 5 -10.86 5.60 -11.14
C ASN A 5 -9.85 5.24 -10.04
N LYS A 6 -9.15 6.25 -9.50
CA LYS A 6 -8.14 6.11 -8.43
C LYS A 6 -8.82 5.66 -7.15
N LYS A 7 -9.16 4.37 -7.06
CA LYS A 7 -9.42 3.70 -5.79
C LYS A 7 -8.19 3.98 -4.94
N LYS A 8 -8.35 4.63 -3.78
CA LYS A 8 -7.25 4.80 -2.81
C LYS A 8 -6.77 3.40 -2.45
N GLN A 9 -5.72 2.94 -3.10
CA GLN A 9 -5.12 1.65 -2.79
C GLN A 9 -4.42 1.84 -1.45
N GLY A 10 -4.79 1.08 -0.43
CA GLY A 10 -4.11 1.14 0.87
C GLY A 10 -2.62 0.89 0.68
N LYS A 11 -1.74 1.39 1.55
CA LYS A 11 -0.30 1.15 1.39
C LYS A 11 0.05 -0.22 1.96
N VAL A 12 0.94 -0.99 1.35
CA VAL A 12 1.42 -2.26 1.90
C VAL A 12 2.83 -2.11 2.41
N CYS A 13 3.07 -2.46 3.67
CA CYS A 13 4.41 -2.50 4.23
C CYS A 13 5.25 -3.57 3.54
N ARG A 14 6.45 -3.22 3.07
CA ARG A 14 7.33 -4.15 2.35
C ARG A 14 8.04 -5.16 3.25
N ASP A 15 8.17 -4.85 4.54
CA ASP A 15 8.82 -5.75 5.51
C ASP A 15 7.87 -6.84 6.01
N CYS A 16 6.65 -6.46 6.41
CA CYS A 16 5.67 -7.38 7.00
C CYS A 16 4.50 -7.75 6.08
N HIS A 17 4.46 -7.19 4.86
CA HIS A 17 3.41 -7.42 3.86
C HIS A 17 1.99 -7.14 4.36
N ARG A 18 1.84 -6.21 5.31
CA ARG A 18 0.53 -5.77 5.84
C ARG A 18 0.05 -4.53 5.12
N VAL A 19 -1.23 -4.50 4.79
CA VAL A 19 -1.94 -3.29 4.34
C VAL A 19 -2.11 -2.34 5.54
N VAL A 20 -1.74 -1.08 5.35
CA VAL A 20 -1.87 0.01 6.31
C VAL A 20 -2.40 1.24 5.59
N ASP A 21 -3.21 2.05 6.27
CA ASP A 21 -3.84 3.26 5.71
C ASP A 21 -3.09 4.56 6.06
N GLY A 22 -1.98 4.45 6.80
CA GLY A 22 -1.17 5.57 7.30
C GLY A 22 0.19 5.73 6.63
N GLU A 23 1.02 6.61 7.19
CA GLU A 23 2.39 6.87 6.73
C GLU A 23 3.43 5.92 7.33
N ASN A 24 3.07 5.25 8.44
CA ASN A 24 3.90 4.28 9.13
C ASN A 24 3.18 2.94 9.27
N CYS A 25 3.95 1.86 9.22
CA CYS A 25 3.43 0.55 9.53
C CYS A 25 3.12 0.43 11.02
N VAL A 26 1.87 0.18 11.39
CA VAL A 26 1.47 -0.06 12.79
C VAL A 26 1.98 -1.41 13.35
N ILE A 27 2.59 -2.25 12.50
CA ILE A 27 3.07 -3.58 12.88
C ILE A 27 4.56 -3.58 13.19
N CYS A 28 5.37 -3.01 12.30
CA CYS A 28 6.83 -2.95 12.45
C CYS A 28 7.38 -1.54 12.67
N GLY A 29 6.55 -0.49 12.58
CA GLY A 29 6.95 0.91 12.73
C GLY A 29 7.64 1.53 11.52
N THR A 30 7.94 0.75 10.46
CA THR A 30 8.67 1.25 9.29
C THR A 30 7.80 2.15 8.42
N THR A 31 8.42 3.12 7.75
CA THR A 31 7.78 3.96 6.72
C THR A 31 7.90 3.37 5.32
N ASN A 32 8.43 2.15 5.21
CA ASN A 32 8.68 1.46 3.95
C ASN A 32 7.37 0.82 3.43
N LEU A 33 6.46 1.67 2.97
CA LEU A 33 5.12 1.32 2.52
C LEU A 33 5.02 1.52 1.00
N SER A 34 4.43 0.55 0.29
CA SER A 34 4.22 0.58 -1.16
C SER A 34 2.74 0.76 -1.49
N GLU A 35 2.40 1.76 -2.29
CA GLU A 35 1.04 2.01 -2.78
C GLU A 35 0.68 1.17 -4.01
N ASP A 36 1.69 0.60 -4.68
CA ASP A 36 1.56 -0.13 -5.94
C ASP A 36 1.77 -1.64 -5.71
N TRP A 37 0.75 -2.30 -5.15
CA TRP A 37 0.68 -3.78 -5.02
C TRP A 37 -0.53 -4.36 -5.75
N SER A 38 -1.33 -3.51 -6.41
CA SER A 38 -2.55 -3.88 -7.14
C SER A 38 -2.30 -4.55 -8.49
N GLY A 39 -1.04 -4.78 -8.87
CA GLY A 39 -0.67 -5.39 -10.14
C GLY A 39 -0.40 -6.90 -10.10
N TYR A 40 -0.62 -7.59 -8.98
CA TYR A 40 -0.25 -9.00 -8.82
C TYR A 40 -1.38 -9.89 -8.26
N LEU A 41 -2.63 -9.59 -8.61
CA LEU A 41 -3.77 -10.51 -8.44
C LEU A 41 -4.22 -11.05 -9.79
#